data_AF-A0A2K3LA48-F1
#
_entry.id   AF-A0A2K3LA48-F1
#
_cell.length_a   1.000
_cell.length_b   1.000
_cell.length_c   1.000
_cell.angle_alpha   90.00
_cell.angle_beta   90.00
_cell.angle_gamma   90.00
#
_symmetry.space_group_name_H-M   'P 1'
#
loop_
_entity.id
_entity.type
_entity.pdbx_description
1 polymer ?
#
loop_
_entity_poly.entity_id
_entity_poly.type
_entity_poly.pdbx_seq_one_letter_code
_entity_poly.pdbx_strand_id
1 'polypeptide(L)' 'MTLRQSIANQTKVSLDIAGHLFLKQSKKNIVFLPLSVQVVLSLINAGSEGPTKQQLLDFLLSESSDDLDIFASFFISSEL' A
#
# COMPACT_ATOMS: atom_id res chain seq x y z
N MET A 1 5.78 -0.44 13.69
CA MET A 1 5.51 -1.72 12.99
C MET A 1 6.81 -2.45 12.64
N THR A 2 6.82 -3.79 12.57
CA THR A 2 7.99 -4.54 12.04
C THR A 2 7.95 -4.62 10.50
N LEU A 3 9.11 -4.73 9.83
CA LEU A 3 9.16 -4.88 8.37
C LEU A 3 8.34 -6.08 7.87
N ARG A 4 8.40 -7.22 8.58
CA ARG A 4 7.62 -8.41 8.24
C ARG A 4 6.11 -8.14 8.27
N GLN A 5 5.65 -7.39 9.27
CA GLN A 5 4.25 -7.03 9.39
C GLN A 5 3.84 -6.03 8.31
N SER A 6 4.72 -5.10 7.93
CA SER A 6 4.49 -4.17 6.81
C SER A 6 4.31 -4.92 5.49
N ILE A 7 5.20 -5.87 5.18
CA ILE A 7 5.10 -6.72 3.99
C ILE A 7 3.79 -7.52 4.00
N ALA A 8 3.39 -8.08 5.14
CA ALA A 8 2.16 -8.85 5.26
C ALA A 8 0.92 -7.99 5.01
N ASN A 9 0.86 -6.79 5.61
CA ASN A 9 -0.24 -5.85 5.43
C ASN A 9 -0.34 -5.36 3.99
N GLN A 10 0.78 -5.04 3.36
CA GLN A 10 0.82 -4.65 1.96
C GLN A 10 0.42 -5.78 1.01
N THR A 11 0.81 -7.02 1.30
CA THR A 11 0.35 -8.18 0.52
C THR A 11 -1.15 -8.35 0.63
N LYS A 12 -1.72 -8.16 1.83
CA LYS A 12 -3.17 -8.22 2.07
C LYS A 12 -3.93 -7.16 1.28
N VAL A 13 -3.52 -5.88 1.38
CA VAL A 13 -4.11 -4.78 0.61
C VAL A 13 -4.02 -5.04 -0.90
N SER A 14 -2.90 -5.58 -1.36
CA SER A 14 -2.71 -5.96 -2.78
C SER A 14 -3.72 -7.01 -3.23
N LEU A 15 -3.96 -8.03 -2.40
CA LEU A 15 -4.92 -9.09 -2.70
C LEU A 15 -6.36 -8.56 -2.69
N ASP A 16 -6.68 -7.63 -1.79
CA ASP A 16 -7.99 -6.98 -1.74
C ASP A 16 -8.23 -6.14 -3.01
N ILE A 17 -7.23 -5.36 -3.46
CA ILE A 17 -7.26 -4.63 -4.74
C ILE A 17 -7.44 -5.60 -5.91
N ALA A 18 -6.67 -6.68 -5.95
CA ALA A 18 -6.78 -7.70 -7.00
C ALA A 18 -8.19 -8.30 -7.04
N GLY A 19 -8.76 -8.65 -5.88
CA GLY A 19 -10.13 -9.16 -5.77
C GLY A 19 -11.15 -8.18 -6.33
N HIS A 20 -11.05 -6.89 -5.99
CA HIS A 20 -11.90 -5.85 -6.56
C HIS A 20 -11.74 -5.70 -8.07
N LEU A 21 -10.52 -5.81 -8.60
CA LEU A 21 -10.26 -5.76 -10.04
C LEU A 21 -10.86 -6.97 -10.77
N PHE A 22 -10.73 -8.18 -10.21
CA PHE A 22 -11.31 -9.41 -10.77
C PHE A 22 -12.83 -9.36 -10.82
N LEU A 23 -13.48 -8.83 -9.78
CA LEU A 23 -14.94 -8.68 -9.76
C LEU A 23 -15.43 -7.66 -10.80
N LYS A 24 -14.64 -6.64 -11.13
CA LYS A 24 -14.99 -5.60 -12.11
C LYS A 24 -14.68 -5.98 -13.56
N GLN A 25 -13.60 -6.72 -13.82
CA GLN A 25 -13.11 -7.03 -15.17
C GLN A 25 -13.27 -8.52 -15.49
N SER A 26 -14.48 -9.06 -15.28
CA SER A 26 -14.74 -10.48 -15.54
C SER A 26 -14.29 -10.88 -16.96
N LYS A 27 -13.45 -11.93 -17.05
CA LYS A 27 -12.90 -12.52 -18.29
C LYS A 27 -11.78 -11.74 -18.99
N LYS A 28 -11.07 -10.82 -18.33
CA LYS A 28 -9.83 -10.22 -18.85
C LYS A 28 -8.62 -10.60 -18.02
N ASN A 29 -7.45 -10.65 -18.67
CA ASN A 29 -6.18 -10.72 -17.96
C ASN A 29 -5.93 -9.40 -17.24
N ILE A 30 -5.51 -9.47 -15.98
CA ILE A 30 -5.25 -8.31 -15.13
C ILE A 30 -3.79 -8.38 -14.70
N VAL A 31 -3.04 -7.33 -15.00
CA VAL A 31 -1.67 -7.12 -14.52
C VAL A 31 -1.64 -5.73 -13.91
N PHE A 32 -1.17 -5.63 -12.68
CA PHE A 32 -0.91 -4.36 -12.00
C PHE A 32 0.32 -4.51 -11.11
N LEU A 33 0.89 -3.38 -10.68
CA LEU A 33 2.05 -3.33 -9.80
C LEU A 33 1.60 -2.86 -8.42
N PRO A 34 1.33 -3.78 -7.47
CA PRO A 34 0.77 -3.42 -6.17
C PRO A 34 1.68 -2.46 -5.39
N LEU A 35 3.00 -2.70 -5.46
CA LEU A 35 4.01 -1.86 -4.81
C LEU A 35 3.97 -0.41 -5.29
N SER A 36 3.82 -0.18 -6.60
CA SER A 36 3.74 1.18 -7.15
C SER A 36 2.50 1.93 -6.63
N VAL A 37 1.36 1.25 -6.52
CA VAL A 37 0.13 1.84 -5.95
C VAL A 37 0.35 2.20 -4.48
N GLN A 38 0.98 1.31 -3.71
CA GLN A 38 1.25 1.52 -2.29
C GLN A 38 2.20 2.69 -2.06
N VAL A 39 3.30 2.77 -2.81
CA VAL A 39 4.24 3.90 -2.72
C VAL A 39 3.55 5.23 -3.01
N VAL A 40 2.73 5.30 -4.06
CA VAL A 40 1.98 6.52 -4.39
C VAL A 40 1.00 6.89 -3.27
N LEU A 41 0.29 5.92 -2.68
CA LEU A 41 -0.61 6.17 -1.56
C LEU A 41 0.14 6.63 -0.30
N SER A 42 1.32 6.09 -0.03
CA SER A 42 2.19 6.55 1.07
C SER A 42 2.64 7.99 0.87
N LEU A 43 3.02 8.37 -0.36
CA LEU A 43 3.36 9.76 -0.70
C LEU A 43 2.16 10.71 -0.55
N ILE A 44 0.96 10.29 -0.97
CA ILE A 44 -0.27 11.06 -0.77
C ILE A 44 -0.55 11.22 0.73
N ASN A 45 -0.39 10.14 1.51
CA ASN A 45 -0.56 10.19 2.96
C ASN A 45 0.40 11.18 3.63
N ALA A 46 1.66 11.23 3.20
CA ALA A 46 2.66 12.16 3.72
C ALA A 46 2.28 13.64 3.49
N GLY A 47 1.60 13.93 2.37
CA GLY A 47 1.08 15.26 2.06
C GLY A 47 -0.36 15.53 2.53
N SER A 48 -1.00 14.60 3.25
CA SER A 48 -2.38 14.71 3.69
C SER A 48 -2.49 15.03 5.19
N GLU A 49 -3.61 15.63 5.59
CA GLU A 49 -3.93 15.93 6.99
C GLU A 49 -5.35 15.49 7.35
N GLY A 50 -5.65 15.47 8.66
CA GLY A 50 -7.00 15.24 9.17
C GLY A 50 -7.61 13.90 8.72
N PRO A 51 -8.91 13.88 8.34
CA PRO A 51 -9.61 12.64 8.00
C PRO A 51 -9.00 11.87 6.82
N THR A 52 -8.48 12.57 5.80
CA THR A 52 -7.90 11.91 4.61
C THR A 52 -6.65 11.12 4.97
N LYS A 53 -5.79 11.67 5.84
CA LYS A 53 -4.63 10.96 6.36
C LYS A 53 -5.05 9.68 7.09
N GLN A 54 -6.06 9.76 7.95
CA GLN A 54 -6.54 8.60 8.69
C GLN A 54 -7.11 7.52 7.76
N GLN A 55 -7.89 7.89 6.74
CA GLN A 55 -8.42 6.94 5.77
C GLN A 55 -7.32 6.20 5.01
N LEU A 56 -6.21 6.89 4.69
CA LEU A 56 -5.08 6.27 4.01
C LEU A 56 -4.31 5.32 4.92
N LEU A 57 -4.10 5.69 6.19
CA LEU A 57 -3.50 4.81 7.19
C LEU A 57 -4.34 3.55 7.41
N ASP A 58 -5.66 3.71 7.57
CA ASP A 58 -6.59 2.59 7.75
C ASP A 58 -6.59 1.67 6.51
N PHE A 59 -6.62 2.25 5.31
CA PHE A 59 -6.58 1.48 4.06
C PHE A 59 -5.26 0.71 3.88
N LEU A 60 -4.13 1.33 4.23
CA LEU A 60 -2.81 0.70 4.15
C LEU A 60 -2.51 -0.23 5.34
N LEU A 61 -3.46 -0.37 6.28
CA LEU A 61 -3.32 -1.15 7.51
C LEU A 61 -2.07 -0.74 8.30
N SER A 62 -1.85 0.57 8.40
CA SER A 62 -0.68 1.18 9.03
C SER A 62 -1.11 1.99 10.26
N GLU A 63 -0.37 1.88 11.36
CA GLU A 63 -0.70 2.63 12.60
C GLU A 63 -0.23 4.08 12.52
N SER A 64 0.81 4.35 11.74
CA SER A 64 1.41 5.67 11.59
C SER A 64 1.98 5.91 10.19
N SER A 65 2.33 7.16 9.91
CA SER A 65 3.03 7.51 8.66
C SER A 65 4.46 6.99 8.64
N ASP A 66 5.12 6.94 9.80
CA ASP A 66 6.48 6.40 9.94
C ASP A 66 6.56 4.92 9.55
N ASP A 67 5.49 4.16 9.79
CA ASP A 67 5.39 2.75 9.40
C ASP A 67 5.34 2.55 7.87
N LEU A 68 4.82 3.55 7.14
CA LEU A 68 4.82 3.55 5.66
C LEU A 68 6.22 3.86 5.12
N ASP A 69 6.98 4.69 5.82
CA ASP A 69 8.35 5.07 5.45
C ASP A 69 9.35 3.92 5.63
N ILE A 70 9.17 3.05 6.63
CA ILE A 70 10.02 1.86 6.84
C ILE A 70 10.02 0.98 5.59
N PHE A 71 8.84 0.78 4.99
CA PHE A 71 8.72 -0.06 3.79
C PHE A 71 9.25 0.63 2.55
N ALA A 72 8.89 1.91 2.34
CA ALA A 72 9.38 2.68 1.21
C ALA A 72 10.91 2.75 1.21
N SER A 73 11.50 2.98 2.39
CA SER A 73 12.96 2.99 2.59
C SER A 73 13.58 1.62 2.30
N PHE A 74 12.99 0.53 2.81
CA PHE A 74 13.44 -0.83 2.50
C PHE A 74 13.45 -1.09 0.98
N PHE A 75 12.35 -0.78 0.30
CA PHE A 75 12.21 -0.96 -1.14
C PHE A 75 13.30 -0.18 -1.90
N ILE A 76 13.43 1.12 -1.64
CA ILE A 76 14.44 1.98 -2.27
C ILE A 76 15.86 1.45 -2.00
N SER A 77 16.15 1.00 -0.77
CA SER A 77 17.45 0.44 -0.40
C SER A 77 17.74 -0.94 -0.98
N SER A 78 16.72 -1.63 -1.51
CA SER A 78 16.84 -2.98 -2.06
C SER A 78 16.92 -3.02 -3.59
N GLU A 79 16.52 -1.94 -4.27
CA GLU A 79 16.65 -1.76 -5.72
C GLU A 79 17.88 -0.93 -6.15
N LEU A 80 18.61 -0.35 -5.19
CA LEU A 80 19.91 0.32 -5.36
C LEU A 80 21.04 -0.50 -4.73
#